data_AF-A0A0D3AD21-F1
#
_entry.id   AF-A0A0D3AD21-F1
#
_cell.length_a   1.000
_cell.length_b   1.000
_cell.length_c   1.000
_cell.angle_alpha   90.00
_cell.angle_beta   90.00
_cell.angle_gamma   90.00
#
_symmetry.space_group_name_H-M   'P 1'
#
loop_
_entity.id
_entity.type
_entity.pdbx_description
1 polymer ?
#
loop_
_entity_poly.entity_id
_entity_poly.type
_entity_poly.pdbx_seq_one_letter_code
_entity_poly.pdbx_strand_id
1 'polypeptide(L)'
;MIPATVNVNRLATHMPNLKSSSVYSLTVFDVTRCNQNYRLSDSALLIRFSDSNSFNEVKPAVLIPLEFFWLRHNHSDMICLSNTNTQFLDLIGEITVVMSTVTDPSQDKNRVMATIKMDNDMYVTMSLFDSQAVKIHNQQETMRGNPRVVVATSVNPKMVGGRLFLNATSGTHIYFDKETTAGESFFYMLVAQDTGLTPASPLLRWNP
;
A
#
# COMPACT_ATOMS: atom_id res chain seq x y z
N MET A 1 1.91 -14.78 -5.40
CA MET A 1 2.71 -14.69 -4.15
C MET A 1 2.00 -15.50 -3.07
N ILE A 2 2.72 -16.27 -2.24
CA ILE A 2 2.11 -17.01 -1.11
C ILE A 2 2.42 -16.27 0.19
N PRO A 3 1.42 -15.83 0.97
CA PRO A 3 1.67 -15.16 2.24
C PRO A 3 2.16 -16.15 3.29
N ALA A 4 2.98 -15.67 4.21
CA ALA A 4 3.44 -16.44 5.36
C ALA A 4 3.04 -15.76 6.68
N THR A 5 2.77 -16.56 7.71
CA THR A 5 2.35 -16.05 9.02
C THR A 5 3.12 -16.71 10.15
N VAL A 6 3.41 -15.91 11.18
CA VAL A 6 3.98 -16.34 12.46
C VAL A 6 2.91 -16.18 13.53
N ASN A 7 2.72 -17.19 14.37
CA ASN A 7 1.80 -17.09 15.50
C ASN A 7 2.28 -16.01 16.49
N VAL A 8 1.36 -15.19 17.03
CA VAL A 8 1.69 -14.11 17.96
C VAL A 8 2.50 -14.59 19.18
N ASN A 9 2.23 -15.81 19.68
CA ASN A 9 2.95 -16.41 20.80
C ASN A 9 4.41 -16.72 20.47
N ARG A 10 4.78 -16.70 19.19
CA ARG A 10 6.13 -16.96 18.67
C ARG A 10 6.76 -15.74 18.02
N LEU A 11 6.05 -14.61 17.99
CA LEU A 11 6.52 -13.40 17.35
C LEU A 11 7.87 -12.95 17.95
N ALA A 12 8.01 -12.99 19.27
CA ALA A 12 9.25 -12.62 19.95
C ALA A 12 10.46 -13.49 19.55
N THR A 13 10.24 -14.75 19.20
CA THR A 13 11.30 -15.69 18.80
C THR A 13 11.74 -15.47 17.36
N HIS A 14 10.81 -15.22 16.44
CA HIS A 14 11.12 -15.11 15.01
C HIS A 14 11.39 -13.69 14.54
N MET A 15 10.70 -12.69 15.10
CA MET A 15 10.77 -11.29 14.63
C MET A 15 12.21 -10.73 14.61
N PRO A 16 13.07 -10.96 15.63
CA PRO A 16 14.45 -10.46 15.60
C PRO A 16 15.29 -11.01 14.43
N ASN A 17 14.91 -12.17 13.90
CA ASN A 17 15.65 -12.85 12.82
C ASN A 17 15.08 -12.54 11.42
N LEU A 18 13.92 -11.86 11.34
CA LEU A 18 13.26 -11.45 10.10
C LEU A 18 13.63 -9.99 9.79
N LYS A 19 14.46 -9.81 8.77
CA LYS A 19 14.91 -8.49 8.30
C LYS A 19 14.26 -8.19 6.96
N SER A 20 13.80 -6.95 6.81
CA SER A 20 13.34 -6.45 5.52
C SER A 20 14.46 -6.54 4.49
N SER A 21 14.09 -6.84 3.24
CA SER A 21 15.02 -6.91 2.10
C SER A 21 16.08 -8.02 2.18
N SER A 22 15.92 -8.99 3.09
CA SER A 22 16.74 -10.21 3.17
C SER A 22 15.99 -11.41 2.56
N VAL A 23 16.74 -12.33 1.96
CA VAL A 23 16.21 -13.59 1.41
C VAL A 23 16.53 -14.72 2.36
N TYR A 24 15.61 -15.68 2.47
CA TYR A 24 15.73 -16.77 3.40
C TYR A 24 15.26 -18.10 2.82
N SER A 25 15.88 -19.18 3.30
CA SER A 25 15.41 -20.53 3.06
C SER A 25 14.52 -20.97 4.23
N LEU A 26 13.25 -21.27 3.95
CA LEU A 26 12.29 -21.79 4.92
C LEU A 26 12.10 -23.30 4.74
N THR A 27 12.28 -24.06 5.81
CA THR A 27 12.03 -25.50 5.84
C THR A 27 11.15 -25.87 7.03
N VAL A 28 10.46 -27.01 6.92
CA VAL A 28 9.57 -27.55 7.98
C VAL A 28 8.47 -26.54 8.34
N PHE A 29 7.59 -26.27 7.39
CA PHE A 29 6.47 -25.34 7.55
C PHE A 29 5.14 -26.05 7.29
N ASP A 30 4.08 -25.50 7.88
CA ASP A 30 2.73 -25.95 7.61
C ASP A 30 2.14 -25.15 6.44
N VAL A 31 1.24 -25.78 5.70
CA VAL A 31 0.44 -25.13 4.66
C VAL A 31 -1.02 -25.21 5.05
N THR A 32 -1.69 -24.06 5.07
CA THR A 32 -3.12 -23.99 5.41
C THR A 32 -3.88 -23.12 4.42
N ARG A 33 -5.22 -23.17 4.47
CA ARG A 33 -6.03 -22.33 3.57
C ARG A 33 -6.04 -20.87 4.03
N CYS A 34 -6.01 -19.96 3.07
CA CYS A 34 -6.22 -18.54 3.31
C CYS A 34 -7.63 -18.27 3.84
N ASN A 35 -7.73 -17.31 4.77
CA ASN A 35 -8.99 -16.66 5.07
C ASN A 35 -9.63 -16.15 3.78
N GLN A 36 -10.95 -16.25 3.66
CA GLN A 36 -11.69 -15.68 2.52
C GLN A 36 -11.78 -14.15 2.59
N ASN A 37 -11.49 -13.58 3.77
CA ASN A 37 -11.47 -12.14 4.01
C ASN A 37 -10.04 -11.60 4.07
N TYR A 38 -9.89 -10.34 3.68
CA TYR A 38 -8.67 -9.54 3.80
C TYR A 38 -7.44 -10.17 3.11
N ARG A 39 -7.66 -10.82 1.96
CA ARG A 39 -6.57 -11.44 1.21
C ARG A 39 -5.64 -10.38 0.61
N LEU A 40 -4.34 -10.64 0.73
CA LEU A 40 -3.26 -9.85 0.11
C LEU A 40 -2.76 -10.48 -1.20
N SER A 41 -3.29 -11.65 -1.57
CA SER A 41 -2.95 -12.33 -2.82
C SER A 41 -4.07 -13.27 -3.29
N ASP A 42 -3.97 -13.78 -4.53
CA ASP A 42 -4.81 -14.85 -5.09
C ASP A 42 -4.56 -16.21 -4.48
N SER A 43 -3.44 -16.38 -3.76
CA SER A 43 -3.10 -17.67 -3.20
C SER A 43 -4.22 -18.16 -2.28
N ALA A 44 -4.76 -19.33 -2.61
CA ALA A 44 -5.71 -20.04 -1.75
C ALA A 44 -5.03 -20.64 -0.50
N LEU A 45 -3.70 -20.65 -0.50
CA LEU A 45 -2.85 -21.25 0.54
C LEU A 45 -2.00 -20.18 1.22
N LEU A 46 -1.73 -20.38 2.50
CA LEU A 46 -0.76 -19.62 3.28
C LEU A 46 0.24 -20.56 3.93
N ILE A 47 1.47 -20.09 4.05
CA ILE A 47 2.51 -20.74 4.84
C ILE A 47 2.33 -20.32 6.30
N ARG A 48 2.41 -21.29 7.20
CA ARG A 48 2.40 -21.05 8.64
C ARG A 48 3.69 -21.60 9.24
N PHE A 49 4.34 -20.76 10.02
CA PHE A 49 5.52 -21.15 10.77
C PHE A 49 5.11 -22.19 11.83
N SER A 50 5.80 -23.33 11.82
CA SER A 50 5.60 -24.43 12.78
C SER A 50 6.54 -24.27 13.97
N ASP A 51 6.39 -25.10 15.01
CA ASP A 51 7.31 -25.08 16.16
C ASP A 51 8.73 -25.60 15.84
N SER A 52 8.90 -26.28 14.70
CA SER A 52 10.16 -26.89 14.26
C SER A 52 10.69 -26.27 12.97
N ASN A 53 10.12 -25.14 12.54
CA ASN A 53 10.55 -24.49 11.32
C ASN A 53 12.00 -24.03 11.44
N SER A 54 12.77 -24.19 10.36
CA SER A 54 14.08 -23.57 10.23
C SER A 54 14.01 -22.51 9.14
N PHE A 55 14.51 -21.32 9.45
CA PHE A 55 14.52 -20.18 8.55
C PHE A 55 15.85 -19.46 8.64
N ASN A 56 16.67 -19.60 7.61
CA ASN A 56 18.04 -19.09 7.60
C ASN A 56 18.21 -18.09 6.46
N GLU A 57 18.88 -16.98 6.74
CA GLU A 57 19.20 -15.96 5.74
C GLU A 57 20.16 -16.57 4.71
N VAL A 58 19.88 -16.39 3.43
CA VAL A 58 20.67 -16.97 2.33
C VAL A 58 20.92 -15.94 1.25
N LYS A 59 22.03 -16.14 0.51
CA LYS A 59 22.23 -15.47 -0.78
C LYS A 59 21.46 -16.26 -1.84
N PRO A 60 20.52 -15.66 -2.56
CA PRO A 60 19.74 -16.38 -3.54
C PRO A 60 20.62 -16.77 -4.74
N ALA A 61 20.42 -17.98 -5.27
CA ALA A 61 21.10 -18.44 -6.48
C ALA A 61 20.58 -17.77 -7.76
N VAL A 62 19.39 -17.17 -7.69
CA VAL A 62 18.72 -16.45 -8.78
C VAL A 62 18.26 -15.09 -8.29
N LEU A 63 18.07 -14.14 -9.22
CA LEU A 63 17.50 -12.85 -8.86
C LEU A 63 16.05 -13.02 -8.40
N ILE A 64 15.77 -12.64 -7.16
CA ILE A 64 14.42 -12.55 -6.62
C ILE A 64 14.00 -11.08 -6.72
N PRO A 65 12.84 -10.77 -7.33
CA PRO A 65 12.34 -9.41 -7.35
C PRO A 65 12.23 -8.84 -5.93
N LEU A 66 12.75 -7.63 -5.74
CA LEU A 66 12.70 -6.95 -4.44
C LEU A 66 11.26 -6.62 -4.04
N GLU A 67 10.43 -6.31 -5.04
CA GLU A 67 9.07 -5.82 -4.87
C GLU A 67 8.11 -6.65 -5.72
N PHE A 68 6.91 -6.86 -5.20
CA PHE A 68 5.79 -7.42 -5.93
C PHE A 68 4.52 -6.71 -5.48
N PHE A 69 3.93 -5.93 -6.38
CA PHE A 69 2.67 -5.22 -6.12
C PHE A 69 1.51 -5.92 -6.81
N TRP A 70 0.44 -6.15 -6.05
CA TRP A 70 -0.83 -6.61 -6.58
C TRP A 70 -1.63 -5.43 -7.14
N LEU A 71 -1.21 -4.93 -8.31
CA LEU A 71 -1.87 -3.80 -8.95
C LEU A 71 -3.19 -4.24 -9.60
N ARG A 72 -4.26 -3.49 -9.37
CA ARG A 72 -5.54 -3.63 -10.08
C ARG A 72 -5.75 -2.44 -11.00
N HIS A 73 -5.82 -2.69 -12.30
CA HIS A 73 -5.84 -1.61 -13.31
C HIS A 73 -7.25 -1.27 -13.84
N ASN A 74 -8.30 -1.99 -13.44
CA ASN A 74 -9.66 -1.76 -13.94
C ASN A 74 -10.66 -1.38 -12.83
N HIS A 75 -11.51 -0.41 -13.13
CA HIS A 75 -12.59 0.07 -12.27
C HIS A 75 -13.57 -1.04 -11.86
N SER A 76 -13.97 -1.88 -12.82
CA SER A 76 -14.96 -2.94 -12.59
C SER A 76 -14.52 -3.91 -11.52
N ASP A 77 -13.24 -4.32 -11.53
CA ASP A 77 -12.67 -5.22 -10.53
C ASP A 77 -12.75 -4.60 -9.13
N MET A 78 -12.41 -3.31 -9.00
CA MET A 78 -12.48 -2.60 -7.72
C MET A 78 -13.91 -2.43 -7.22
N ILE A 79 -14.87 -2.19 -8.12
CA ILE A 79 -16.30 -2.15 -7.78
C ILE A 79 -16.75 -3.53 -7.28
N CYS A 80 -16.40 -4.62 -7.97
CA CYS A 80 -16.78 -5.97 -7.55
C CYS A 80 -16.23 -6.33 -6.16
N LEU A 81 -15.05 -5.82 -5.80
CA LEU A 81 -14.45 -6.02 -4.49
C LEU A 81 -14.99 -5.07 -3.41
N SER A 82 -15.62 -3.97 -3.80
CA SER A 82 -16.02 -2.92 -2.88
C SER A 82 -16.99 -3.42 -1.82
N ASN A 83 -16.76 -3.02 -0.58
CA ASN A 83 -17.56 -3.41 0.59
C ASN A 83 -17.58 -4.91 0.90
N THR A 84 -16.94 -5.77 0.10
CA THR A 84 -16.88 -7.23 0.37
C THR A 84 -15.88 -7.57 1.47
N ASN A 85 -14.83 -6.75 1.64
CA ASN A 85 -13.68 -7.01 2.52
C ASN A 85 -12.97 -8.34 2.24
N THR A 86 -13.15 -8.93 1.04
CA THR A 86 -12.58 -10.23 0.69
C THR A 86 -11.10 -10.13 0.31
N GLN A 87 -10.74 -9.03 -0.36
CA GLN A 87 -9.40 -8.80 -0.89
C GLN A 87 -9.01 -7.33 -0.76
N PHE A 88 -7.75 -7.09 -0.40
CA PHE A 88 -7.11 -5.78 -0.54
C PHE A 88 -6.33 -5.71 -1.86
N LEU A 89 -6.09 -4.49 -2.32
CA LEU A 89 -5.36 -4.23 -3.57
C LEU A 89 -4.18 -3.31 -3.32
N ASP A 90 -3.25 -3.32 -4.25
CA ASP A 90 -2.21 -2.31 -4.34
C ASP A 90 -2.57 -1.34 -5.47
N LEU A 91 -2.19 -0.07 -5.27
CA LEU A 91 -2.50 1.05 -6.14
C LEU A 91 -1.19 1.72 -6.54
N ILE A 92 -1.08 2.11 -7.81
CA ILE A 92 -0.09 3.07 -8.30
C ILE A 92 -0.82 4.15 -9.09
N GLY A 93 -0.37 5.40 -8.98
CA GLY A 93 -0.90 6.47 -9.81
C GLY A 93 -0.36 7.85 -9.46
N GLU A 94 -0.77 8.83 -10.26
CA GLU A 94 -0.41 10.24 -10.11
C GLU A 94 -1.28 10.90 -9.04
N ILE A 95 -0.65 11.59 -8.09
CA ILE A 95 -1.34 12.38 -7.08
C ILE A 95 -1.76 13.71 -7.71
N THR A 96 -3.06 13.93 -7.82
CA THR A 96 -3.60 15.15 -8.46
C THR A 96 -4.07 16.18 -7.45
N VAL A 97 -4.68 15.73 -6.34
CA VAL A 97 -5.20 16.59 -5.28
C VAL A 97 -4.99 15.90 -3.94
N VAL A 98 -4.54 16.64 -2.93
CA VAL A 98 -4.49 16.15 -1.55
C VAL A 98 -5.23 17.14 -0.64
N MET A 99 -6.14 16.61 0.17
CA MET A 99 -6.86 17.36 1.20
C MET A 99 -6.55 16.76 2.56
N SER A 100 -6.23 17.60 3.53
CA SER A 100 -5.96 17.19 4.92
C SER A 100 -6.86 17.95 5.89
N THR A 101 -7.40 17.23 6.87
CA THR A 101 -8.09 17.82 8.04
C THR A 101 -7.18 17.88 9.27
N VAL A 102 -5.90 17.50 9.16
CA VAL A 102 -4.95 17.50 10.27
C VAL A 102 -4.64 18.95 10.66
N THR A 103 -4.81 19.24 11.95
CA THR A 103 -4.44 20.52 12.58
C THR A 103 -3.28 20.31 13.55
N ASP A 104 -2.66 21.40 14.01
CA ASP A 104 -1.71 21.38 15.13
C ASP A 104 -2.33 22.16 16.31
N PRO A 105 -2.68 21.51 17.44
CA PRO A 105 -2.52 20.08 17.73
C PRO A 105 -3.53 19.20 16.97
N SER A 106 -3.16 17.95 16.72
CA SER A 106 -4.00 16.98 16.01
C SER A 106 -5.22 16.57 16.83
N GLN A 107 -6.38 16.44 16.18
CA GLN A 107 -7.65 16.03 16.80
C GLN A 107 -7.90 14.51 16.70
N ASP A 108 -8.95 13.99 17.33
CA ASP A 108 -9.23 12.54 17.37
C ASP A 108 -9.73 11.93 16.04
N LYS A 109 -10.10 12.74 15.03
CA LYS A 109 -10.72 12.27 13.77
C LYS A 109 -10.04 12.88 12.54
N ASN A 110 -8.73 12.69 12.44
CA ASN A 110 -7.98 13.22 11.31
C ASN A 110 -8.24 12.41 10.03
N ARG A 111 -8.28 13.10 8.89
CA ARG A 111 -8.41 12.48 7.58
C ARG A 111 -7.49 13.14 6.56
N VAL A 112 -6.86 12.31 5.75
CA VAL A 112 -6.21 12.74 4.51
C VAL A 112 -6.92 12.05 3.35
N MET A 113 -7.32 12.81 2.35
CA MET A 113 -7.88 12.30 1.10
C MET A 113 -6.97 12.70 -0.05
N ALA A 114 -6.62 11.74 -0.89
CA ALA A 114 -5.86 11.99 -2.11
C ALA A 114 -6.66 11.52 -3.32
N THR A 115 -6.75 12.37 -4.34
CA THR A 115 -7.28 11.99 -5.65
C THR A 115 -6.14 11.49 -6.51
N ILE A 116 -6.20 10.21 -6.87
CA ILE A 116 -5.16 9.50 -7.60
C ILE A 116 -5.65 9.23 -9.01
N LYS A 117 -4.89 9.68 -10.00
CA LYS A 117 -5.09 9.38 -11.42
C LYS A 117 -4.32 8.12 -11.79
N MET A 118 -5.01 7.11 -12.28
CA MET A 118 -4.45 5.83 -12.73
C MET A 118 -4.23 5.83 -14.26
N ASP A 119 -3.52 4.83 -14.78
CA ASP A 119 -3.02 4.73 -16.17
C ASP A 119 -4.08 4.88 -17.28
N ASN A 120 -5.36 4.69 -16.97
CA ASN A 120 -6.49 4.74 -17.91
C ASN A 120 -7.35 6.01 -17.74
N ASP A 121 -6.76 7.11 -17.28
CA ASP A 121 -7.45 8.37 -16.93
C ASP A 121 -8.57 8.20 -15.89
N MET A 122 -8.57 7.10 -15.14
CA MET A 122 -9.49 6.88 -14.04
C MET A 122 -8.99 7.56 -12.78
N TYR A 123 -9.92 8.18 -12.06
CA TYR A 123 -9.65 8.84 -10.80
C TYR A 123 -10.26 8.06 -9.65
N VAL A 124 -9.47 7.80 -8.62
CA VAL A 124 -9.91 7.18 -7.37
C VAL A 124 -9.56 8.06 -6.20
N THR A 125 -10.40 8.06 -5.17
CA THR A 125 -10.09 8.76 -3.91
C THR A 125 -9.53 7.78 -2.89
N MET A 126 -8.25 7.94 -2.55
CA MET A 126 -7.65 7.25 -1.41
C MET A 126 -7.96 8.01 -0.12
N SER A 127 -8.34 7.31 0.94
CA SER A 127 -8.64 7.89 2.26
C SER A 127 -7.80 7.26 3.35
N LEU A 128 -7.10 8.10 4.12
CA LEU A 128 -6.41 7.73 5.34
C LEU A 128 -7.11 8.36 6.54
N PHE A 129 -7.02 7.67 7.68
CA PHE A 129 -7.72 8.05 8.90
C PHE A 129 -6.74 8.09 10.08
N ASP A 130 -7.08 8.93 11.05
CA ASP A 130 -6.51 9.00 12.39
C ASP A 130 -4.97 9.10 12.38
N SER A 131 -4.28 8.19 13.08
CA SER A 131 -2.81 8.22 13.20
C SER A 131 -2.10 8.08 11.86
N GLN A 132 -2.66 7.34 10.89
CA GLN A 132 -2.08 7.23 9.56
C GLN A 132 -2.21 8.54 8.78
N ALA A 133 -3.34 9.23 8.91
CA ALA A 133 -3.54 10.54 8.31
C ALA A 133 -2.52 11.56 8.85
N VAL A 134 -2.29 11.58 10.17
CA VAL A 134 -1.29 12.45 10.80
C VAL A 134 0.13 12.11 10.32
N LYS A 135 0.49 10.82 10.29
CA LYS A 135 1.82 10.38 9.83
C LYS A 135 2.11 10.84 8.40
N ILE A 136 1.17 10.64 7.48
CA ILE A 136 1.35 11.02 6.08
C ILE A 136 1.31 12.54 5.89
N HIS A 137 0.44 13.25 6.62
CA HIS A 137 0.45 14.71 6.61
C HIS A 137 1.81 15.27 7.02
N ASN A 138 2.36 14.80 8.15
CA ASN A 138 3.68 15.24 8.62
C ASN A 138 4.81 14.85 7.65
N GLN A 139 4.73 13.65 7.05
CA GLN A 139 5.71 13.23 6.05
C GLN A 139 5.69 14.19 4.86
N GLN A 140 4.51 14.57 4.36
CA GLN A 140 4.38 15.52 3.25
C GLN A 140 4.89 16.92 3.58
N GLU A 141 4.63 17.44 4.78
CA GLU A 141 5.16 18.76 5.22
C GLU A 141 6.69 18.78 5.29
N THR A 142 7.33 17.63 5.51
CA THR A 142 8.80 17.51 5.57
C THR A 142 9.47 17.23 4.22
N MET A 143 8.70 16.87 3.19
CA MET A 143 9.25 16.60 1.86
C MET A 143 9.68 17.90 1.16
N ARG A 144 10.81 17.83 0.43
CA ARG A 144 11.28 18.93 -0.43
C ARG A 144 10.49 18.94 -1.74
N GLY A 145 9.23 19.37 -1.65
CA GLY A 145 8.30 19.41 -2.78
C GLY A 145 7.11 18.47 -2.59
N ASN A 146 6.09 18.68 -3.42
CA ASN A 146 4.89 17.85 -3.40
C ASN A 146 5.16 16.55 -4.18
N PRO A 147 4.83 15.37 -3.62
CA PRO A 147 4.99 14.11 -4.32
C PRO A 147 4.07 14.06 -5.54
N ARG A 148 4.55 13.46 -6.64
CA ARG A 148 3.80 13.31 -7.88
C ARG A 148 3.19 11.92 -8.01
N VAL A 149 3.88 10.88 -7.52
CA VAL A 149 3.43 9.49 -7.63
C VAL A 149 3.20 8.90 -6.25
N VAL A 150 2.17 8.07 -6.13
CA VAL A 150 1.94 7.22 -4.97
C VAL A 150 1.92 5.76 -5.38
N VAL A 151 2.56 4.91 -4.58
CA VAL A 151 2.30 3.47 -4.53
C VAL A 151 1.73 3.17 -3.14
N ALA A 152 0.52 2.65 -3.08
CA ALA A 152 -0.14 2.30 -1.82
C ALA A 152 -0.49 0.82 -1.80
N THR A 153 -0.13 0.12 -0.73
CA THR A 153 -0.40 -1.32 -0.59
C THR A 153 -1.58 -1.60 0.31
N SER A 154 -2.19 -2.78 0.15
CA SER A 154 -3.19 -3.31 1.07
C SER A 154 -4.38 -2.36 1.34
N VAL A 155 -4.82 -1.62 0.32
CA VAL A 155 -5.96 -0.70 0.43
C VAL A 155 -7.29 -1.44 0.21
N ASN A 156 -8.34 -0.99 0.89
CA ASN A 156 -9.65 -1.61 0.88
C ASN A 156 -10.64 -0.81 0.02
N PRO A 157 -11.17 -1.36 -1.08
CA PRO A 157 -12.18 -0.68 -1.87
C PRO A 157 -13.53 -0.60 -1.12
N LYS A 158 -14.13 0.59 -1.15
CA LYS A 158 -15.39 0.91 -0.48
C LYS A 158 -16.29 1.74 -1.37
N MET A 159 -17.55 1.36 -1.47
CA MET A 159 -18.58 2.20 -2.09
C MET A 159 -19.30 2.98 -1.00
N VAL A 160 -19.22 4.31 -1.05
CA VAL A 160 -19.87 5.23 -0.11
C VAL A 160 -20.60 6.31 -0.92
N GLY A 161 -21.92 6.41 -0.75
CA GLY A 161 -22.74 7.40 -1.47
C GLY A 161 -22.64 7.29 -2.99
N GLY A 162 -22.50 6.07 -3.53
CA GLY A 162 -22.35 5.82 -4.97
C GLY A 162 -20.95 6.10 -5.53
N ARG A 163 -19.96 6.43 -4.69
CA ARG A 163 -18.58 6.70 -5.11
C ARG A 163 -17.62 5.66 -4.54
N LEU A 164 -16.62 5.30 -5.35
CA LEU A 164 -15.54 4.40 -4.98
C LEU A 164 -14.47 5.16 -4.17
N PHE A 165 -14.11 4.60 -3.02
CA PHE A 165 -13.01 5.02 -2.18
C PHE A 165 -12.05 3.86 -1.96
N LEU A 166 -10.75 4.15 -1.91
CA LEU A 166 -9.72 3.20 -1.51
C LEU A 166 -9.27 3.57 -0.09
N ASN A 167 -9.73 2.83 0.90
CA ASN A 167 -9.44 3.15 2.30
C ASN A 167 -8.15 2.47 2.74
N ALA A 168 -7.24 3.25 3.34
CA ALA A 168 -6.07 2.70 4.00
C ALA A 168 -6.48 1.79 5.16
N THR A 169 -5.72 0.71 5.35
CA THR A 169 -5.88 -0.26 6.44
C THR A 169 -4.69 -0.19 7.37
N SER A 170 -4.71 -0.93 8.48
CA SER A 170 -3.52 -1.02 9.35
C SER A 170 -2.30 -1.67 8.68
N GLY A 171 -2.51 -2.40 7.57
CA GLY A 171 -1.43 -3.00 6.78
C GLY A 171 -0.97 -2.14 5.62
N THR A 172 -1.59 -0.97 5.39
CA THR A 172 -1.25 -0.10 4.27
C THR A 172 0.14 0.51 4.44
N HIS A 173 0.96 0.34 3.42
CA HIS A 173 2.22 1.06 3.26
C HIS A 173 2.07 2.01 2.09
N ILE A 174 2.63 3.22 2.22
CA ILE A 174 2.57 4.27 1.21
C ILE A 174 4.00 4.64 0.86
N TYR A 175 4.27 4.66 -0.43
CA TYR A 175 5.54 5.05 -1.01
C TYR A 175 5.31 6.19 -1.98
N PHE A 176 6.18 7.19 -1.95
CA PHE A 176 6.12 8.36 -2.82
C PHE A 176 7.21 8.32 -3.89
N ASP A 177 6.88 8.82 -5.08
CA ASP A 177 7.81 9.02 -6.19
C ASP A 177 8.72 7.80 -6.44
N LYS A 178 10.01 7.93 -6.14
CA LYS A 178 11.06 6.95 -6.48
C LYS A 178 11.42 6.03 -5.32
N GLU A 179 10.59 5.98 -4.27
CA GLU A 179 10.80 5.09 -3.11
C GLU A 179 10.65 3.60 -3.46
N THR A 180 10.07 3.27 -4.63
CA THR A 180 9.93 1.91 -5.15
C THR A 180 10.34 1.87 -6.62
N THR A 181 10.69 0.68 -7.14
CA THR A 181 11.06 0.52 -8.55
C THR A 181 9.88 0.83 -9.47
N ALA A 182 8.67 0.43 -9.07
CA ALA A 182 7.44 0.71 -9.81
C ALA A 182 7.12 2.22 -9.79
N GLY A 183 7.22 2.87 -8.64
CA GLY A 183 7.02 4.31 -8.49
C GLY A 183 8.01 5.13 -9.32
N GLU A 184 9.29 4.76 -9.31
CA GLU A 184 10.32 5.42 -10.11
C GLU A 184 10.03 5.32 -11.61
N SER A 185 9.68 4.13 -12.08
CA SER A 185 9.33 3.90 -13.49
C SER A 185 8.14 4.76 -13.93
N PHE A 186 7.10 4.82 -13.10
CA PHE A 186 5.91 5.62 -13.36
C PHE A 186 6.20 7.13 -13.31
N PHE A 187 7.04 7.57 -12.35
CA PHE A 187 7.47 8.96 -12.24
C PHE A 187 8.15 9.45 -13.51
N TYR A 188 9.12 8.69 -14.04
CA TYR A 188 9.81 9.09 -15.28
C TYR A 188 8.91 9.04 -16.50
N MET A 189 7.96 8.11 -16.55
CA MET A 189 6.95 8.08 -17.61
C MET A 189 6.12 9.38 -17.62
N LEU A 190 5.65 9.84 -16.46
CA LEU A 190 4.91 11.10 -16.35
C LEU A 190 5.76 12.31 -16.74
N VAL A 191 7.02 12.37 -16.30
CA VAL A 191 7.95 13.45 -16.67
C VAL A 191 8.19 13.49 -18.18
N ALA A 192 8.27 12.34 -18.84
CA ALA A 192 8.45 12.26 -20.30
C ALA A 192 7.19 12.68 -21.08
N GLN A 193 6.00 12.55 -20.47
CA GLN A 193 4.73 12.95 -21.07
C GLN A 193 4.37 14.42 -20.84
N ASP A 194 4.99 15.10 -19.87
CA ASP A 194 4.75 16.51 -19.60
C ASP A 194 5.23 17.40 -20.75
N THR A 195 4.27 18.00 -21.47
CA THR A 195 4.51 19.10 -22.43
C THR A 195 4.68 20.47 -21.75
N GLY A 196 5.04 20.52 -20.45
CA GLY A 196 5.27 21.77 -19.71
C GLY A 196 4.12 22.29 -18.85
N LEU A 197 3.16 21.44 -18.44
CA LEU A 197 2.25 21.77 -17.35
C LEU A 197 2.89 21.33 -16.03
N THR A 198 2.94 22.23 -15.05
CA THR A 198 3.42 21.94 -13.69
C THR A 198 2.46 20.98 -12.97
N PRO A 199 2.90 19.77 -12.55
CA PRO A 199 2.10 18.90 -11.73
C PRO A 199 2.75 18.72 -10.35
N ALA A 200 2.12 19.31 -9.35
CA ALA A 200 1.82 18.68 -8.07
C ALA A 200 1.02 19.70 -7.23
N SER A 201 -0.23 19.36 -6.93
CA SER A 201 -1.08 20.24 -6.12
C SER A 201 -0.55 20.28 -4.68
N PRO A 202 -0.39 21.48 -4.09
CA PRO A 202 -0.01 21.61 -2.70
C PRO A 202 -1.04 20.94 -1.80
N LEU A 203 -0.58 20.50 -0.62
CA LEU A 203 -1.46 20.08 0.46
C LEU A 203 -2.49 21.19 0.75
N LEU A 204 -3.76 20.92 0.46
CA LEU A 204 -4.83 21.85 0.76
C LEU A 204 -5.40 21.53 2.14
N ARG A 205 -5.37 22.51 3.04
CA ARG A 205 -6.11 22.43 4.30
C ARG A 205 -7.59 22.56 4.00
N TRP A 206 -8.36 21.57 4.43
CA TRP A 206 -9.80 21.62 4.35
C TRP A 206 -10.35 22.37 5.57
N ASN A 207 -10.88 23.57 5.35
CA ASN A 207 -11.62 24.31 6.36
C ASN A 207 -13.12 24.10 6.10
N PRO A 208 -13.88 23.48 7.03
CA PRO A 208 -15.32 23.30 6.91
C PRO A 208 -16.09 24.63 6.90
#